data_AF-A0A8S1IUK7-F1
#
_entry.id   AF-A0A8S1IUK7-F1
#
_cell.length_a   1.000
_cell.length_b   1.000
_cell.length_c   1.000
_cell.angle_alpha   90.00
_cell.angle_beta   90.00
_cell.angle_gamma   90.00
#
_symmetry.space_group_name_H-M   'P 1'
#
loop_
_entity.id
_entity.type
_entity.pdbx_description
1 polymer ?
#
loop_
_entity_poly.entity_id
_entity_poly.type
_entity_poly.pdbx_seq_one_letter_code
_entity_poly.pdbx_strand_id
1 'polypeptide(L)'
;MASGCVLHDALTLPLNTDCAEFCPLEGRQSLLAVGTYQLVEGERPRRDGGINLYEAVEGGSGARSLQPRGELDLGGVFDIKWVPRWVGTEDPLLGVALADGCAAVCAASEASGVEKVCSSTGLLESGMALSLDWSPRAAVDVPTIAVSSSAGELATARLLSTGLEVLSKWKAHELETWVVTHDRWKRCFGSGRMPSTRLV
;
A
#
# COMPACT_ATOMS: atom_id res chain seq x y z
N MET A 1 30.33 -18.97 -17.97
CA MET A 1 30.14 -17.53 -18.20
C MET A 1 28.93 -17.10 -17.40
N ALA A 2 29.11 -16.28 -16.36
CA ALA A 2 27.98 -15.73 -15.62
C ALA A 2 27.23 -14.79 -16.57
N SER A 3 25.98 -15.11 -16.89
CA SER A 3 25.06 -14.18 -17.53
C SER A 3 25.01 -12.92 -16.66
N GLY A 4 25.55 -11.82 -17.18
CA GLY A 4 25.54 -10.54 -16.46
C GLY A 4 24.10 -10.09 -16.25
N CYS A 5 23.83 -9.42 -15.13
CA CYS A 5 22.55 -8.75 -14.93
C CYS A 5 22.40 -7.66 -16.01
N VAL A 6 21.42 -7.82 -16.89
CA VAL A 6 21.10 -6.83 -17.92
C VAL A 6 20.16 -5.81 -17.31
N LEU A 7 20.62 -4.56 -17.20
CA LEU A 7 19.75 -3.43 -16.89
C LEU A 7 18.88 -3.17 -18.12
N HIS A 8 17.58 -3.36 -17.97
CA HIS A 8 16.61 -3.15 -19.05
C HIS A 8 16.20 -1.67 -19.18
N ASP A 9 15.97 -1.00 -18.04
CA ASP A 9 15.55 0.39 -17.98
C ASP A 9 15.92 1.02 -16.63
N ALA A 10 15.98 2.35 -16.57
CA ALA A 10 16.21 3.11 -15.35
C ALA A 10 15.53 4.48 -15.42
N LEU A 11 14.82 4.83 -14.36
CA LEU A 11 14.14 6.11 -14.21
C LEU A 11 14.66 6.83 -12.96
N THR A 12 14.70 8.16 -12.98
CA THR A 12 15.05 8.99 -11.82
C THR A 12 13.82 9.77 -11.39
N LEU A 13 13.42 9.60 -10.13
CA LEU A 13 12.31 10.34 -9.53
C LEU A 13 12.80 11.65 -8.90
N PRO A 14 11.94 12.68 -8.77
CA PRO A 14 12.27 13.92 -8.08
C PRO A 14 12.43 13.74 -6.55
N LEU A 15 11.76 12.74 -5.98
CA LEU A 15 11.84 12.38 -4.55
C LEU A 15 12.43 10.97 -4.39
N ASN A 16 12.94 10.66 -3.20
CA ASN A 16 13.51 9.32 -2.96
C ASN A 16 12.40 8.26 -2.95
N THR A 17 12.66 7.13 -3.59
CA THR A 17 11.83 5.93 -3.48
C THR A 17 12.03 5.28 -2.12
N ASP A 18 10.93 4.99 -1.43
CA ASP A 18 10.94 4.27 -0.15
C ASP A 18 10.40 2.84 -0.32
N CYS A 19 9.35 2.68 -1.11
CA CYS A 19 8.72 1.39 -1.36
C CYS A 19 8.25 1.24 -2.82
N ALA A 20 8.13 -0.01 -3.29
CA ALA A 20 7.61 -0.32 -4.62
C ALA A 20 6.94 -1.70 -4.60
N GLU A 21 5.82 -1.86 -5.31
CA GLU A 21 5.11 -3.13 -5.40
C GLU A 21 4.44 -3.31 -6.77
N PHE A 22 4.66 -4.48 -7.39
CA PHE A 22 3.91 -4.90 -8.57
C PHE A 22 2.50 -5.36 -8.19
N CYS A 23 1.52 -5.04 -9.03
CA CYS A 23 0.14 -5.43 -8.80
C CYS A 23 -0.01 -6.96 -8.88
N PRO A 24 -0.54 -7.64 -7.85
CA PRO A 24 -0.68 -9.09 -7.84
C PRO A 24 -1.93 -9.57 -8.61
N LEU A 25 -2.79 -8.66 -9.09
CA LEU A 25 -4.03 -9.02 -9.76
C LEU A 25 -3.77 -9.60 -11.15
N GLU A 26 -4.57 -10.61 -11.51
CA GLU A 26 -4.48 -11.25 -12.81
C GLU A 26 -4.77 -10.26 -13.94
N GLY A 27 -3.89 -10.20 -14.94
CA GLY A 27 -3.97 -9.26 -16.06
C GLY A 27 -3.41 -7.87 -15.77
N ARG A 28 -2.94 -7.62 -14.54
CA ARG A 28 -2.41 -6.31 -14.09
C ARG A 28 -0.96 -6.41 -13.60
N GLN A 29 -0.28 -7.53 -13.78
CA GLN A 29 1.03 -7.80 -13.16
C GLN A 29 2.19 -6.97 -13.70
N SER A 30 1.98 -6.29 -14.83
CA SER A 30 2.90 -5.29 -15.38
C SER A 30 2.79 -3.93 -14.67
N LEU A 31 1.74 -3.70 -13.90
CA LEU A 31 1.54 -2.45 -13.17
C LEU A 31 2.44 -2.40 -11.93
N LEU A 32 3.23 -1.33 -11.81
CA LEU A 32 4.16 -1.07 -10.72
C LEU A 32 3.78 0.25 -10.03
N ALA A 33 3.46 0.18 -8.74
CA ALA A 33 3.35 1.36 -7.89
C ALA A 33 4.67 1.61 -7.16
N VAL A 34 5.04 2.88 -7.03
CA VAL A 34 6.25 3.35 -6.34
C VAL A 34 5.87 4.45 -5.37
N GLY A 35 6.11 4.22 -4.08
CA GLY A 35 5.94 5.20 -3.02
C GLY A 35 7.21 6.02 -2.82
N THR A 36 7.05 7.32 -2.64
CA THR A 36 8.16 8.25 -2.41
C THR A 36 8.07 8.94 -1.06
N TYR A 37 9.24 9.26 -0.51
CA TYR A 37 9.40 9.91 0.76
C TYR A 37 10.61 10.86 0.75
N GLN A 38 10.42 12.08 1.22
CA GLN A 38 11.49 13.04 1.47
C GLN A 38 11.20 13.82 2.75
N LEU A 39 12.09 13.72 3.74
CA LEU A 39 12.08 14.65 4.87
C LEU A 39 12.65 15.98 4.39
N VAL A 40 11.87 17.04 4.55
CA VAL A 40 12.32 18.41 4.34
C VAL A 40 12.49 19.06 5.70
N GLU A 41 13.76 19.29 6.05
CA GLU A 41 14.16 19.90 7.32
C GLU A 41 13.91 21.41 7.33
N GLY A 42 13.81 21.98 8.53
CA GLY A 42 13.59 23.40 8.75
C GLY A 42 12.81 23.68 10.04
N GLU A 43 12.39 24.94 10.24
CA GLU A 43 11.59 25.33 11.41
C GLU A 43 10.23 24.60 11.46
N ARG A 44 9.69 24.25 10.29
CA ARG A 44 8.47 23.46 10.12
C ARG A 44 8.80 22.24 9.28
N PRO A 45 9.31 21.15 9.88
CA PRO A 45 9.66 19.96 9.13
C PRO A 45 8.40 19.38 8.47
N ARG A 46 8.55 18.95 7.22
CA ARG A 46 7.49 18.27 6.47
C ARG A 46 8.03 17.02 5.80
N ARG A 47 7.12 16.09 5.51
CA ARG A 47 7.45 14.83 4.83
C ARG A 47 6.67 14.80 3.54
N ASP A 48 7.36 15.12 2.46
CA ASP A 48 6.80 15.17 1.11
C ASP A 48 6.86 13.76 0.50
N GLY A 49 5.92 13.45 -0.37
CA GLY A 49 5.85 12.14 -1.00
C GLY A 49 4.66 12.00 -1.91
N GLY A 50 4.45 10.79 -2.39
CA GLY A 50 3.41 10.50 -3.36
C GLY A 50 3.57 9.11 -3.96
N ILE A 51 2.62 8.78 -4.84
CA ILE A 51 2.62 7.55 -5.61
C ILE A 51 2.96 7.88 -7.05
N ASN A 52 3.90 7.12 -7.61
CA ASN A 52 4.20 7.09 -9.04
C ASN A 52 3.76 5.72 -9.57
N LEU A 53 2.99 5.72 -10.66
CA LEU A 53 2.47 4.51 -11.28
C LEU A 53 3.15 4.30 -12.63
N TYR A 54 3.61 3.07 -12.87
CA TYR A 54 4.29 2.66 -14.09
C TYR A 54 3.69 1.37 -14.65
N GLU A 55 3.82 1.19 -15.95
CA GLU A 55 3.56 -0.04 -16.66
C GLU A 55 4.88 -0.64 -17.16
N ALA A 56 5.22 -1.84 -16.73
CA ALA A 56 6.35 -2.60 -17.26
C ALA A 56 5.95 -3.27 -18.58
N VAL A 57 6.42 -2.71 -19.68
CA VAL A 57 6.10 -3.17 -21.04
C VAL A 57 7.29 -3.90 -21.64
N GLU A 58 7.03 -5.04 -22.30
CA GLU A 58 8.03 -5.77 -23.07
C GLU A 58 8.08 -5.27 -24.52
N GLY A 59 9.26 -4.85 -24.96
CA GLY A 59 9.55 -4.47 -26.33
C GLY A 59 9.90 -5.68 -27.21
N GLY A 60 9.88 -5.48 -28.53
CA GLY A 60 10.07 -6.57 -29.51
C GLY A 60 11.42 -7.31 -29.47
N SER A 61 12.41 -6.83 -28.71
CA SER A 61 13.72 -7.46 -28.51
C SER A 61 13.83 -8.26 -27.21
N GLY A 62 12.74 -8.38 -26.43
CA GLY A 62 12.76 -8.91 -25.05
C GLY A 62 13.29 -7.91 -24.02
N ALA A 63 13.61 -6.69 -24.43
CA ALA A 63 13.91 -5.59 -23.52
C ALA A 63 12.63 -5.08 -22.84
N ARG A 64 12.67 -4.74 -21.56
CA ARG A 64 11.54 -4.15 -20.84
C ARG A 64 11.76 -2.66 -20.60
N SER A 65 10.68 -1.89 -20.60
CA SER A 65 10.70 -0.46 -20.27
C SER A 65 9.56 -0.12 -19.31
N LEU A 66 9.78 0.84 -18.42
CA LEU A 66 8.77 1.37 -17.52
C LEU A 66 8.11 2.59 -18.15
N GLN A 67 6.83 2.48 -18.49
CA GLN A 67 6.04 3.59 -19.04
C GLN A 67 5.27 4.28 -17.92
N PRO A 68 5.41 5.61 -17.71
CA PRO A 68 4.66 6.32 -16.69
C PRO A 68 3.16 6.29 -17.00
N ARG A 69 2.35 5.97 -15.99
CA ARG A 69 0.88 5.93 -16.06
C ARG A 69 0.23 7.08 -15.30
N GLY A 70 0.88 7.59 -14.26
CA GLY A 70 0.39 8.73 -13.50
C GLY A 70 1.20 8.98 -12.24
N GLU A 71 0.98 10.14 -11.63
CA GLU A 71 1.56 10.54 -10.36
C GLU A 71 0.47 11.15 -9.47
N LEU A 72 0.60 10.98 -8.16
CA LEU A 72 -0.32 11.51 -7.18
C LEU A 72 0.46 12.00 -5.97
N ASP A 73 0.46 13.31 -5.77
CA ASP A 73 1.02 13.94 -4.58
C ASP A 73 0.23 13.56 -3.33
N LEU A 74 0.95 13.09 -2.31
CA LEU A 74 0.43 12.75 -0.99
C LEU A 74 1.41 13.28 0.08
N GLY A 75 1.27 12.81 1.32
CA GLY A 75 2.37 12.89 2.28
C GLY A 75 3.46 11.85 1.98
N GLY A 76 4.58 11.92 2.69
CA GLY A 76 5.61 10.89 2.66
C GLY A 76 5.02 9.49 2.81
N VAL A 77 5.38 8.58 1.90
CA VAL A 77 4.84 7.21 1.83
C VAL A 77 5.86 6.23 2.41
N PHE A 78 5.46 5.44 3.40
CA PHE A 78 6.32 4.42 4.02
C PHE A 78 6.07 2.99 3.50
N ASP A 79 4.83 2.68 3.16
CA ASP A 79 4.46 1.35 2.69
C ASP A 79 3.26 1.42 1.75
N ILE A 80 3.22 0.49 0.81
CA ILE A 80 2.14 0.34 -0.15
C ILE A 80 1.75 -1.13 -0.27
N LYS A 81 0.45 -1.39 -0.39
CA LYS A 81 -0.06 -2.74 -0.61
C LYS A 81 -1.24 -2.77 -1.53
N TRP A 82 -1.15 -3.52 -2.62
CA TRP A 82 -2.29 -3.75 -3.48
C TRP A 82 -3.40 -4.52 -2.74
N VAL A 83 -4.63 -4.04 -2.88
CA VAL A 83 -5.83 -4.70 -2.35
C VAL A 83 -6.00 -6.02 -3.12
N PRO A 84 -6.09 -7.18 -2.43
CA PRO A 84 -6.42 -8.42 -3.10
C PRO A 84 -7.82 -8.32 -3.73
N ARG A 85 -8.03 -8.99 -4.87
CA ARG A 85 -9.22 -8.84 -5.73
C ARG A 85 -10.51 -8.49 -4.97
N TRP A 86 -11.08 -7.33 -5.25
CA TRP A 86 -12.33 -6.84 -4.66
C TRP A 86 -13.40 -6.69 -5.73
N VAL A 87 -14.59 -7.29 -5.51
CA VAL A 87 -15.68 -7.31 -6.50
C VAL A 87 -16.34 -5.93 -6.71
N GLY A 88 -16.05 -4.96 -5.84
CA GLY A 88 -16.69 -3.64 -5.86
C GLY A 88 -16.14 -2.63 -6.88
N THR A 89 -15.07 -2.96 -7.61
CA THR A 89 -14.40 -2.04 -8.55
C THR A 89 -13.67 -2.80 -9.65
N GLU A 90 -13.61 -2.22 -10.84
CA GLU A 90 -12.83 -2.73 -11.98
C GLU A 90 -11.34 -2.33 -11.87
N ASP A 91 -11.07 -1.18 -11.26
CA ASP A 91 -9.72 -0.64 -11.13
C ASP A 91 -8.99 -1.25 -9.92
N PRO A 92 -7.72 -1.67 -10.07
CA PRO A 92 -6.88 -2.11 -8.96
C PRO A 92 -6.77 -1.03 -7.88
N LEU A 93 -6.96 -1.43 -6.62
CA LEU A 93 -6.82 -0.52 -5.48
C LEU A 93 -5.50 -0.74 -4.74
N LEU A 94 -4.94 0.34 -4.20
CA LEU A 94 -3.67 0.38 -3.49
C LEU A 94 -3.89 1.03 -2.11
N GLY A 95 -3.57 0.32 -1.04
CA GLY A 95 -3.41 0.90 0.29
C GLY A 95 -2.08 1.62 0.42
N VAL A 96 -2.06 2.78 1.07
CA VAL A 96 -0.88 3.64 1.22
C VAL A 96 -0.74 4.08 2.69
N ALA A 97 0.42 3.80 3.30
CA ALA A 97 0.76 4.24 4.66
C ALA A 97 1.47 5.59 4.61
N LEU A 98 0.89 6.60 5.26
CA LEU A 98 1.35 7.98 5.18
C LEU A 98 2.04 8.46 6.45
N ALA A 99 3.00 9.36 6.25
CA ALA A 99 3.81 9.97 7.29
C ALA A 99 3.06 10.91 8.24
N ASP A 100 1.80 11.22 7.94
CA ASP A 100 0.91 12.00 8.81
C ASP A 100 0.09 11.12 9.78
N GLY A 101 0.29 9.80 9.75
CA GLY A 101 -0.46 8.85 10.57
C GLY A 101 -1.75 8.35 9.92
N CYS A 102 -2.05 8.78 8.69
CA CYS A 102 -3.20 8.31 7.94
C CYS A 102 -2.85 7.07 7.08
N ALA A 103 -3.89 6.32 6.71
CA ALA A 103 -3.85 5.43 5.56
C ALA A 103 -4.74 6.00 4.46
N ALA A 104 -4.29 5.89 3.21
CA ALA A 104 -5.08 6.22 2.03
C ALA A 104 -5.35 4.97 1.19
N VAL A 105 -6.39 5.03 0.38
CA VAL A 105 -6.66 4.07 -0.69
C VAL A 105 -6.69 4.83 -2.00
N CYS A 106 -5.88 4.37 -2.95
CA CYS A 106 -5.81 4.91 -4.30
C CYS A 106 -6.30 3.88 -5.31
N ALA A 107 -6.86 4.33 -6.43
CA ALA A 107 -7.21 3.50 -7.58
C ALA A 107 -6.19 3.72 -8.68
N ALA A 108 -5.75 2.62 -9.31
CA ALA A 108 -5.01 2.67 -10.56
C ALA A 108 -5.99 2.60 -11.73
N SER A 109 -6.40 3.76 -12.21
CA SER A 109 -7.36 3.87 -13.31
C SER A 109 -6.67 3.80 -14.66
N GLU A 110 -7.25 3.07 -15.60
CA GLU A 110 -6.78 3.06 -16.98
C GLU A 110 -6.84 4.46 -17.62
N ALA A 111 -7.84 5.27 -17.27
CA ALA A 111 -8.10 6.55 -17.90
C ALA A 111 -7.28 7.71 -17.29
N SER A 112 -7.10 7.71 -15.98
CA SER A 112 -6.49 8.82 -15.23
C SER A 112 -5.20 8.46 -14.50
N GLY A 113 -4.72 7.22 -14.61
CA GLY A 113 -3.47 6.79 -14.00
C GLY A 113 -3.67 6.39 -12.54
N VAL A 114 -3.47 7.33 -11.61
CA VAL A 114 -3.62 7.08 -10.17
C VAL A 114 -4.43 8.17 -9.49
N GLU A 115 -5.44 7.77 -8.71
CA GLU A 115 -6.35 8.70 -8.03
C GLU A 115 -6.57 8.30 -6.58
N LYS A 116 -6.66 9.28 -5.67
CA LYS A 116 -7.05 9.02 -4.28
C LYS A 116 -8.55 8.76 -4.20
N VAL A 117 -8.94 7.56 -3.77
CA VAL A 117 -10.33 7.16 -3.55
C VAL A 117 -10.80 7.65 -2.18
N CYS A 118 -10.03 7.35 -1.14
CA CYS A 118 -10.37 7.76 0.22
C CYS A 118 -9.13 7.77 1.12
N SER A 119 -9.30 8.31 2.32
CA SER A 119 -8.31 8.26 3.39
C SER A 119 -8.98 8.18 4.74
N SER A 120 -8.32 7.57 5.71
CA SER A 120 -8.76 7.59 7.10
C SER A 120 -8.31 8.86 7.80
N THR A 121 -9.16 9.46 8.62
CA THR A 121 -8.74 10.42 9.66
C THR A 121 -8.86 9.74 11.03
N GLY A 122 -7.82 9.85 11.86
CA GLY A 122 -7.82 9.27 13.21
C GLY A 122 -7.72 7.74 13.28
N LEU A 123 -7.20 7.09 12.23
CA LEU A 123 -6.89 5.66 12.25
C LEU A 123 -5.88 5.32 13.36
N LEU A 124 -4.89 6.19 13.54
CA LEU A 124 -3.90 6.17 14.61
C LEU A 124 -4.10 7.41 15.49
N GLU A 125 -3.81 7.31 16.78
CA GLU A 125 -3.91 8.47 17.70
C GLU A 125 -2.69 9.38 17.59
N SER A 126 -1.54 8.76 17.34
CA SER A 126 -0.27 9.45 17.22
C SER A 126 0.72 8.67 16.37
N GLY A 127 1.76 9.37 15.93
CA GLY A 127 2.83 8.79 15.11
C GLY A 127 2.45 8.67 13.63
N MET A 128 3.38 8.09 12.88
CA MET A 128 3.29 7.89 11.43
C MET A 128 2.72 6.49 11.16
N ALA A 129 2.00 6.30 10.04
CA ALA A 129 1.65 4.96 9.58
C ALA A 129 2.89 4.36 8.90
N LEU A 130 3.39 3.23 9.42
CA LEU A 130 4.67 2.65 8.99
C LEU A 130 4.50 1.51 7.98
N SER A 131 3.55 0.61 8.24
CA SER A 131 3.29 -0.53 7.36
C SER A 131 1.82 -0.90 7.38
N LEU A 132 1.35 -1.51 6.29
CA LEU A 132 -0.02 -1.98 6.14
C LEU A 132 -0.09 -3.35 5.47
N ASP A 133 -1.15 -4.09 5.77
CA ASP A 133 -1.44 -5.35 5.07
C ASP A 133 -2.94 -5.58 4.96
N TRP A 134 -3.37 -6.10 3.82
CA TRP A 134 -4.76 -6.45 3.57
C TRP A 134 -5.06 -7.86 4.05
N SER A 135 -6.28 -8.07 4.55
CA SER A 135 -6.72 -9.40 4.92
C SER A 135 -6.80 -10.32 3.69
N PRO A 136 -6.41 -11.60 3.82
CA PRO A 136 -6.27 -12.51 2.68
C PRO A 136 -7.60 -12.93 2.01
N ARG A 137 -8.77 -12.53 2.54
CA ARG A 137 -10.10 -12.99 2.08
C ARG A 137 -10.92 -11.96 1.27
N ALA A 138 -10.26 -11.03 0.59
CA ALA A 138 -10.93 -9.91 -0.09
C ALA A 138 -11.90 -10.27 -1.24
N ALA A 139 -11.95 -11.53 -1.70
CA ALA A 139 -12.80 -11.93 -2.83
C ALA A 139 -14.28 -12.14 -2.47
N VAL A 140 -14.62 -12.40 -1.20
CA VAL A 140 -16.00 -12.71 -0.76
C VAL A 140 -16.48 -11.76 0.33
N ASP A 141 -15.57 -11.25 1.16
CA ASP A 141 -15.86 -10.30 2.24
C ASP A 141 -15.33 -8.90 1.88
N VAL A 142 -15.88 -7.88 2.55
CA VAL A 142 -15.40 -6.50 2.44
C VAL A 142 -13.93 -6.45 2.89
N PRO A 143 -12.99 -5.90 2.08
CA PRO A 143 -11.57 -5.87 2.42
C PRO A 143 -11.32 -5.16 3.75
N THR A 144 -10.44 -5.73 4.56
CA THR A 144 -9.97 -5.10 5.80
C THR A 144 -8.47 -4.90 5.73
N ILE A 145 -8.00 -3.77 6.22
CA ILE A 145 -6.60 -3.40 6.29
C ILE A 145 -6.15 -3.37 7.75
N ALA A 146 -4.94 -3.84 8.01
CA ALA A 146 -4.23 -3.59 9.26
C ALA A 146 -3.16 -2.53 8.99
N VAL A 147 -2.97 -1.61 9.93
CA VAL A 147 -1.99 -0.52 9.83
C VAL A 147 -1.23 -0.43 11.15
N SER A 148 0.08 -0.27 11.05
CA SER A 148 1.00 -0.11 12.18
C SER A 148 1.54 1.29 12.27
N SER A 149 1.95 1.71 13.48
CA SER A 149 2.46 3.07 13.69
C SER A 149 3.81 3.16 14.37
N SER A 150 4.44 4.32 14.18
CA SER A 150 5.65 4.71 14.89
C SER A 150 5.42 5.00 16.38
N ALA A 151 4.16 5.06 16.82
CA ALA A 151 3.80 5.12 18.24
C ALA A 151 3.57 3.72 18.83
N GLY A 152 3.84 2.63 18.10
CA GLY A 152 3.61 1.27 18.60
C GLY A 152 2.14 0.85 18.62
N GLU A 153 1.28 1.57 17.89
CA GLU A 153 -0.14 1.27 17.77
C GLU A 153 -0.39 0.34 16.57
N LEU A 154 -1.45 -0.44 16.67
CA LEU A 154 -2.04 -1.17 15.56
C LEU A 154 -3.50 -0.75 15.42
N ALA A 155 -3.95 -0.58 14.19
CA ALA A 155 -5.34 -0.35 13.86
C ALA A 155 -5.78 -1.33 12.76
N THR A 156 -7.06 -1.72 12.80
CA THR A 156 -7.70 -2.39 11.68
C THR A 156 -8.87 -1.57 11.19
N ALA A 157 -9.07 -1.52 9.88
CA ALA A 157 -10.18 -0.81 9.26
C ALA A 157 -10.79 -1.64 8.13
N ARG A 158 -12.06 -1.41 7.84
CA ARG A 158 -12.78 -1.97 6.70
C ARG A 158 -12.87 -0.94 5.59
N LEU A 159 -12.64 -1.35 4.34
CA LEU A 159 -12.83 -0.52 3.17
C LEU A 159 -14.30 -0.50 2.74
N LEU A 160 -14.94 0.66 2.88
CA LEU A 160 -16.30 0.93 2.40
C LEU A 160 -16.25 1.87 1.19
N SER A 161 -17.37 2.01 0.48
CA SER A 161 -17.52 3.00 -0.60
C SER A 161 -17.35 4.45 -0.12
N THR A 162 -17.53 4.69 1.18
CA THR A 162 -17.42 6.02 1.81
C THR A 162 -16.04 6.28 2.43
N GLY A 163 -15.17 5.27 2.52
CA GLY A 163 -13.86 5.42 3.15
C GLY A 163 -13.40 4.21 3.95
N LEU A 164 -12.39 4.42 4.80
CA LEU A 164 -11.90 3.43 5.75
C LEU A 164 -12.63 3.59 7.10
N GLU A 165 -13.43 2.59 7.48
CA GLU A 165 -14.09 2.51 8.78
C GLU A 165 -13.19 1.79 9.79
N VAL A 166 -12.79 2.46 10.86
CA VAL A 166 -11.97 1.85 11.92
C VAL A 166 -12.77 0.78 12.66
N LEU A 167 -12.25 -0.45 12.68
CA LEU A 167 -12.85 -1.58 13.38
C LEU A 167 -12.28 -1.74 14.79
N SER A 168 -10.96 -1.63 14.93
CA SER A 168 -10.26 -1.73 16.21
C SER A 168 -8.94 -0.98 16.17
N LYS A 169 -8.48 -0.56 17.35
CA LYS A 169 -7.23 0.15 17.55
C LYS A 169 -6.70 -0.16 18.94
N TRP A 170 -5.41 -0.42 19.07
CA TRP A 170 -4.79 -0.71 20.37
C TRP A 170 -3.29 -0.40 20.35
N LYS A 171 -2.73 -0.17 21.53
CA LYS A 171 -1.28 -0.12 21.77
C LYS A 171 -0.74 -1.54 21.74
N ALA A 172 0.03 -1.89 20.72
CA ALA A 172 0.61 -3.22 20.55
C ALA A 172 2.01 -3.32 21.16
N HIS A 173 2.78 -2.24 21.06
CA HIS A 173 4.17 -2.15 21.51
C HIS A 173 4.47 -0.80 22.17
N GLU A 174 5.44 -0.77 23.07
CA GLU A 174 5.95 0.48 23.65
C GLU A 174 6.86 1.25 22.69
N LEU A 175 7.41 0.55 21.69
CA LEU A 175 8.26 1.08 20.63
C LEU A 175 7.53 1.03 19.28
N GLU A 176 8.17 1.53 18.24
CA GLU A 176 7.67 1.52 16.86
C GLU A 176 7.29 0.11 16.40
N THR A 177 6.11 -0.01 15.81
CA THR A 177 5.66 -1.24 15.13
C THR A 177 5.98 -1.09 13.65
N TRP A 178 7.18 -1.52 13.24
CA TRP A 178 7.71 -1.27 11.90
C TRP A 178 6.99 -2.00 10.77
N VAL A 179 6.43 -3.18 11.07
CA VAL A 179 5.78 -4.04 10.09
C VAL A 179 4.53 -4.62 10.72
N VAL A 180 3.47 -4.77 9.92
CA VAL A 180 2.29 -5.54 10.29
C VAL A 180 1.93 -6.47 9.15
N THR A 181 1.56 -7.70 9.48
CA THR A 181 1.01 -8.60 8.48
C THR A 181 -0.12 -9.47 9.00
N HIS A 182 -1.05 -9.80 8.13
CA HIS A 182 -2.06 -10.81 8.40
C HIS A 182 -1.43 -12.22 8.36
N ASP A 183 -1.74 -13.05 9.36
CA ASP A 183 -1.39 -14.47 9.34
C ASP A 183 -2.10 -15.19 8.17
N ARG A 184 -1.34 -15.49 7.12
CA ARG A 184 -1.82 -16.19 5.91
C ARG A 184 -1.89 -17.71 6.07
N TRP A 185 -1.37 -18.27 7.16
CA TRP A 185 -1.20 -19.73 7.32
C TRP A 185 -2.34 -20.42 8.07
N LYS A 186 -3.23 -19.66 8.73
CA LYS A 186 -4.45 -20.22 9.34
C LYS A 186 -5.47 -20.63 8.27
N ARG A 187 -5.37 -21.87 7.80
CA ARG A 187 -6.53 -22.58 7.23
C ARG A 187 -7.57 -22.73 8.33
N CYS A 188 -8.72 -22.08 8.18
CA CYS A 188 -9.86 -22.32 9.06
C CYS A 188 -10.35 -23.75 8.83
N PHE A 189 -9.81 -24.71 9.57
CA PHE A 189 -10.46 -25.99 9.76
C PHE A 189 -11.66 -25.78 10.70
N GLY A 190 -12.80 -26.36 10.32
CA GLY A 190 -14.13 -25.99 10.81
C GLY A 190 -14.24 -25.83 12.32
N SER A 191 -14.57 -24.63 12.75
CA SER A 191 -15.38 -24.38 13.95
C SER A 191 -16.04 -23.03 13.76
N GLY A 192 -17.35 -22.92 14.03
CA GLY A 192 -18.18 -21.74 13.77
C GLY A 192 -17.87 -20.50 14.60
N ARG A 193 -16.60 -20.24 14.93
CA ARG A 193 -16.12 -18.95 15.43
C ARG A 193 -15.54 -18.18 14.26
N MET A 194 -15.89 -16.88 14.15
CA MET A 194 -15.15 -15.98 13.26
C MET A 194 -13.66 -16.09 13.61
N PRO A 195 -12.77 -16.30 12.63
CA PRO A 195 -11.35 -16.38 12.91
C PRO A 195 -10.92 -15.07 13.56
N SER A 196 -10.31 -15.12 14.75
CA SER A 196 -9.65 -13.95 15.29
C SER A 196 -8.51 -13.60 14.35
N THR A 197 -8.60 -12.45 13.69
CA THR A 197 -7.49 -11.92 12.90
C THR A 197 -6.26 -11.86 13.80
N ARG A 198 -5.22 -12.63 13.46
CA ARG A 198 -3.93 -12.55 14.13
C ARG A 198 -3.05 -11.67 13.26
N LEU A 199 -2.60 -10.57 13.83
CA LEU A 199 -1.54 -9.76 13.27
C LEU A 199 -0.21 -10.29 13.82
N VAL A 200 0.77 -10.39 12.94
CA VAL A 200 2.17 -10.70 13.28
C VAL A 200 2.98 -9.43 13.09
#